data_AF-A0A4Q6AQ36-F1
#
_entry.id   AF-A0A4Q6AQ36-F1
#
_cell.length_a   1.000
_cell.length_b   1.000
_cell.length_c   1.000
_cell.angle_alpha   90.00
_cell.angle_beta   90.00
_cell.angle_gamma   90.00
#
_symmetry.space_group_name_H-M   'P 1'
#
loop_
_entity.id
_entity.type
_entity.pdbx_description
1 polymer ?
#
loop_
_entity_poly.entity_id
_entity_poly.type
_entity_poly.pdbx_seq_one_letter_code
_entity_poly.pdbx_strand_id
1 'polypeptide(L)'
;MPLFWAKGFADTGLQELEQATGVNKSGLYSEFKGKDDLFVESLRYYYANGKGRELLHRDPLGFANIEDYLRFISERQAKGNTGCFGVNCLRELGQLPVEAKILIEQNRAALQNAFLKNVQAEKTSFP
;
A
#
# COMPACT_ATOMS: atom_id res chain seq x y z
N MET A 1 4.53 -10.87 -0.77
CA MET A 1 4.02 -9.59 -1.33
C MET A 1 4.04 -9.50 -2.86
N PRO A 2 5.15 -9.66 -3.62
CA PRO A 2 5.15 -9.40 -5.07
C PRO A 2 4.13 -10.25 -5.86
N LEU A 3 3.96 -11.52 -5.49
CA LEU A 3 2.97 -12.40 -6.11
C LEU A 3 1.53 -11.89 -5.93
N PHE A 4 1.14 -11.56 -4.69
CA PHE A 4 -0.17 -10.95 -4.41
C PHE A 4 -0.38 -9.63 -5.14
N TRP A 5 0.69 -8.85 -5.33
CA TRP A 5 0.60 -7.58 -6.05
C TRP A 5 0.34 -7.79 -7.54
N ALA A 6 0.98 -8.80 -8.14
CA ALA A 6 0.81 -9.13 -9.55
C ALA A 6 -0.52 -9.84 -9.84
N LYS A 7 -0.89 -10.81 -9.01
CA LYS A 7 -2.05 -11.69 -9.26
C LYS A 7 -3.31 -11.29 -8.51
N GLY A 8 -3.19 -10.59 -7.39
CA GLY A 8 -4.31 -10.40 -6.46
C GLY A 8 -4.40 -11.50 -5.40
N PHE A 9 -5.31 -11.33 -4.44
CA PHE A 9 -5.44 -12.23 -3.29
C PHE A 9 -6.17 -13.52 -3.66
N ALA A 10 -7.30 -13.40 -4.36
CA ALA A 10 -8.16 -14.50 -4.79
C ALA A 10 -7.42 -15.44 -5.75
N ASP A 11 -6.74 -14.88 -6.74
CA ASP A 11 -6.05 -15.63 -7.80
C ASP A 11 -4.67 -16.15 -7.41
N THR A 12 -4.21 -15.89 -6.18
CA THR A 12 -2.99 -16.46 -5.63
C THR A 12 -3.29 -17.75 -4.88
N GLY A 13 -2.81 -18.87 -5.42
CA GLY A 13 -2.92 -20.19 -4.81
C GLY A 13 -1.79 -20.52 -3.83
N LEU A 14 -2.01 -21.52 -2.97
CA LEU A 14 -1.00 -21.97 -2.00
C LEU A 14 0.26 -22.52 -2.68
N GLN A 15 0.12 -23.31 -3.75
CA GLN A 15 1.27 -23.88 -4.46
C GLN A 15 2.17 -22.79 -5.06
N GLU A 16 1.57 -21.70 -5.55
CA GLU A 16 2.33 -20.56 -6.07
C GLU A 16 3.02 -19.79 -4.95
N LEU A 17 2.41 -19.70 -3.77
CA LEU A 17 3.06 -19.15 -2.59
C LEU A 17 4.25 -20.00 -2.16
N GLU A 18 4.12 -21.33 -2.18
CA GLU A 18 5.24 -22.23 -1.88
C GLU A 18 6.38 -22.05 -2.89
N GLN A 19 6.06 -21.95 -4.18
CA GLN A 19 7.06 -21.72 -5.24
C GLN A 19 7.72 -20.34 -5.12
N ALA A 20 6.95 -19.29 -4.86
CA ALA A 20 7.46 -17.92 -4.78
C ALA A 20 8.28 -17.65 -3.51
N THR A 21 8.01 -18.38 -2.43
CA THR A 21 8.71 -18.22 -1.14
C THR A 21 9.81 -19.25 -0.92
N GLY A 22 9.75 -20.41 -1.61
CA GLY A 22 10.60 -21.56 -1.34
C GLY A 22 10.24 -22.32 -0.04
N VAL A 23 9.14 -21.94 0.62
CA VAL A 23 8.70 -22.52 1.89
C VAL A 23 7.45 -23.34 1.65
N ASN A 24 7.42 -24.58 2.14
CA ASN A 24 6.23 -25.44 2.02
C ASN A 24 5.07 -24.94 2.89
N LYS A 25 3.86 -25.50 2.66
CA LYS A 25 2.64 -25.18 3.39
C LYS A 25 2.83 -25.21 4.91
N SER A 26 3.52 -26.23 5.42
CA SER A 26 3.71 -26.40 6.87
C SER A 26 4.57 -25.27 7.45
N GLY A 27 5.63 -24.85 6.74
CA GLY A 27 6.49 -23.75 7.17
C GLY A 27 5.84 -22.38 6.99
N LEU A 28 5.04 -22.19 5.94
CA LEU A 28 4.24 -20.96 5.82
C LEU A 28 3.24 -20.87 6.97
N TYR A 29 2.57 -21.99 7.29
CA TYR A 29 1.50 -22.00 8.27
C TYR A 29 1.97 -22.15 9.72
N SER A 30 3.28 -22.34 9.95
CA SER A 30 3.86 -22.21 11.30
C SER A 30 4.02 -20.75 11.72
N GLU A 31 4.26 -19.86 10.75
CA GLU A 31 4.42 -18.41 10.99
C GLU A 31 3.10 -17.65 10.79
N PHE A 32 2.29 -18.05 9.81
CA PHE A 32 1.06 -17.38 9.44
C PHE A 32 -0.14 -18.31 9.66
N LYS A 33 -1.27 -17.78 10.13
CA LYS A 33 -2.49 -18.57 10.33
C LYS A 33 -3.10 -19.11 9.01
N GLY A 34 -2.67 -18.57 7.87
CA GLY A 34 -3.11 -18.97 6.55
C GLY A 34 -2.78 -17.93 5.47
N LYS A 35 -3.32 -18.11 4.27
CA LYS A 35 -3.17 -17.16 3.15
C LYS A 35 -3.64 -15.75 3.53
N ASP A 36 -4.77 -15.66 4.24
CA ASP A 36 -5.36 -14.40 4.71
C ASP A 36 -4.39 -13.63 5.60
N ASP A 37 -3.79 -14.32 6.57
CA ASP A 37 -2.84 -13.75 7.53
C ASP A 37 -1.55 -13.32 6.84
N LEU A 38 -1.00 -14.17 5.97
CA LEU A 38 0.16 -13.85 5.14
C LEU A 38 -0.09 -12.62 4.23
N PHE A 39 -1.31 -12.49 3.71
CA PHE A 39 -1.71 -11.34 2.89
C PHE A 39 -1.80 -10.06 3.74
N VAL A 40 -2.44 -10.13 4.90
CA VAL A 40 -2.54 -9.02 5.86
C VAL A 40 -1.16 -8.54 6.28
N GLU A 41 -0.25 -9.45 6.63
CA GLU A 41 1.11 -9.10 7.03
C GLU A 41 1.94 -8.54 5.86
N SER A 42 1.74 -9.07 4.65
CA SER A 42 2.31 -8.46 3.44
C SER A 42 1.85 -7.01 3.24
N LEU A 43 0.58 -6.71 3.53
CA LEU A 43 -0.01 -5.38 3.42
C LEU A 43 0.48 -4.43 4.51
N ARG A 44 0.58 -4.91 5.77
CA ARG A 44 1.19 -4.15 6.87
C ARG A 44 2.62 -3.78 6.53
N TYR A 45 3.41 -4.74 6.07
CA TYR A 45 4.79 -4.52 5.66
C TYR A 45 4.88 -3.48 4.53
N TYR A 46 4.02 -3.57 3.52
CA TYR A 46 3.96 -2.59 2.43
C TYR A 46 3.72 -1.17 2.93
N TYR A 47 2.75 -0.97 3.83
CA TYR A 47 2.44 0.35 4.35
C TYR A 47 3.50 0.91 5.30
N ALA A 48 4.11 0.06 6.13
CA ALA A 48 5.19 0.46 7.03
C ALA A 48 6.48 0.84 6.29
N ASN A 49 6.75 0.20 5.15
CA ASN A 49 7.98 0.40 4.36
C ASN A 49 7.77 1.28 3.12
N GLY A 50 6.56 1.79 2.90
CA GLY A 50 6.24 2.75 1.86
C GLY A 50 7.09 4.01 2.01
N LYS A 51 7.62 4.50 0.89
CA LYS A 51 8.42 5.74 0.82
C LYS A 51 7.60 6.87 0.20
N GLY A 52 8.04 8.10 0.40
CA GLY A 52 7.44 9.31 -0.15
C GLY A 52 6.40 9.95 0.75
N ARG A 53 5.76 9.24 1.69
CA ARG A 53 4.73 9.86 2.55
C ARG A 53 5.29 10.86 3.54
N GLU A 54 6.54 10.69 3.92
CA GLU A 54 7.31 11.65 4.69
C GLU A 54 7.38 13.02 4.00
N LEU A 55 7.29 13.07 2.66
CA LEU A 55 7.29 14.32 1.89
C LEU A 55 6.11 15.21 2.27
N LEU A 56 4.95 14.61 2.57
CA LEU A 56 3.74 15.33 2.97
C LEU A 56 3.79 15.86 4.42
N HIS A 57 4.85 15.58 5.17
CA HIS A 57 4.97 15.98 6.58
C HIS A 57 6.14 16.96 6.82
N ARG A 58 6.75 17.48 5.74
CA ARG A 58 7.87 18.42 5.84
C ARG A 58 7.37 19.80 6.24
N ASP A 59 8.15 20.49 7.06
CA ASP A 59 7.93 21.90 7.38
C ASP A 59 8.71 22.80 6.40
N PRO A 60 8.10 23.91 5.92
CA PRO A 60 6.71 24.27 6.13
C PRO A 60 5.76 23.38 5.31
N LEU A 61 4.56 23.16 5.83
CA LEU A 61 3.47 22.52 5.08
C LEU A 61 3.01 23.42 3.92
N GLY A 62 2.65 22.81 2.78
CA GLY A 62 2.19 23.54 1.59
C GLY A 62 2.17 22.69 0.32
N PHE A 63 1.86 23.33 -0.82
CA PHE A 63 1.75 22.67 -2.12
C PHE A 63 3.06 22.05 -2.62
N ALA A 64 4.21 22.60 -2.23
CA ALA A 64 5.52 22.03 -2.58
C ALA A 64 5.66 20.56 -2.13
N ASN A 65 5.17 20.23 -0.94
CA ASN A 65 5.18 18.85 -0.41
C ASN A 65 4.29 17.92 -1.24
N ILE A 66 3.14 18.42 -1.69
CA ILE A 66 2.21 17.68 -2.56
C ILE A 66 2.86 17.43 -3.91
N GLU A 67 3.50 18.44 -4.51
CA GLU A 67 4.19 18.32 -5.79
C GLU A 67 5.33 17.30 -5.71
N ASP A 68 6.18 17.40 -4.69
CA ASP A 68 7.27 16.45 -4.45
C ASP A 68 6.75 15.02 -4.29
N TYR A 69 5.66 14.84 -3.54
CA TYR A 69 5.03 13.53 -3.39
C TYR A 69 4.53 12.96 -4.73
N LEU A 70 3.82 13.77 -5.52
CA LEU A 70 3.30 13.33 -6.81
C LEU A 70 4.42 13.00 -7.80
N ARG A 71 5.49 13.82 -7.81
CA ARG A 71 6.70 13.58 -8.60
C ARG A 71 7.37 12.27 -8.19
N PHE A 72 7.57 12.05 -6.89
CA PHE A 72 8.13 10.83 -6.35
C PHE A 72 7.34 9.57 -6.78
N ILE A 73 6.01 9.62 -6.69
CA ILE A 73 5.16 8.51 -7.11
C ILE A 73 5.23 8.29 -8.63
N SER A 74 5.20 9.37 -9.42
CA SER A 74 5.27 9.31 -10.89
C SER A 74 6.57 8.66 -11.38
N GLU A 75 7.73 9.06 -10.84
CA GLU A 75 9.02 8.49 -11.20
C GLU A 75 9.11 7.00 -10.87
N ARG A 76 8.50 6.56 -9.78
CA ARG A 76 8.45 5.14 -9.41
C ARG A 76 7.56 4.34 -10.34
N GLN A 77 6.43 4.91 -10.78
CA GLN A 77 5.56 4.24 -11.75
C GLN A 77 6.23 4.10 -13.12
N ALA A 78 6.94 5.14 -13.58
CA ALA A 78 7.67 5.12 -14.85
C ALA A 78 8.74 4.02 -14.91
N LYS A 79 9.26 3.57 -13.76
CA LYS A 79 10.23 2.46 -13.64
C LYS A 79 9.57 1.07 -13.56
N GLY A 80 8.33 0.93 -14.00
CA GLY A 80 7.64 -0.37 -14.10
C GLY A 80 6.97 -0.85 -12.80
N ASN A 81 6.74 0.03 -11.82
CA ASN A 81 5.91 -0.34 -10.66
C ASN A 81 4.43 -0.41 -11.06
N THR A 82 3.77 -1.51 -10.71
CA THR A 82 2.41 -1.87 -11.11
C THR A 82 1.29 -1.09 -10.39
N GLY A 83 1.54 0.12 -9.90
CA GLY A 83 0.57 0.90 -9.12
C GLY A 83 0.56 0.53 -7.62
N CYS A 84 -0.34 1.09 -6.81
CA CYS A 84 -0.35 0.86 -5.37
C CYS A 84 -0.85 -0.56 -5.02
N PHE A 85 -0.06 -1.34 -4.26
CA PHE A 85 -0.44 -2.68 -3.81
C PHE A 85 -1.85 -2.72 -3.19
N GLY A 86 -2.10 -1.86 -2.21
CA GLY A 86 -3.40 -1.80 -1.53
C GLY A 86 -4.58 -1.46 -2.44
N VAL A 87 -4.37 -0.60 -3.46
CA VAL A 87 -5.43 -0.25 -4.42
C VAL A 87 -5.66 -1.38 -5.41
N ASN A 88 -4.61 -2.04 -5.89
CA ASN A 88 -4.74 -3.14 -6.84
C ASN A 88 -5.55 -4.31 -6.26
N CYS A 89 -5.46 -4.52 -4.95
CA CYS A 89 -6.24 -5.51 -4.22
C CYS A 89 -7.71 -5.13 -4.02
N LEU A 90 -8.10 -3.84 -4.17
CA LEU A 90 -9.51 -3.42 -4.05
C LEU A 90 -10.41 -4.01 -5.14
N ARG A 91 -9.84 -4.47 -6.26
CA ARG A 91 -10.60 -5.19 -7.30
C ARG A 91 -11.28 -6.47 -6.77
N GLU A 92 -10.81 -6.97 -5.63
CA GLU A 92 -11.32 -8.16 -4.95
C GLU A 92 -11.91 -7.83 -3.57
N LEU A 93 -12.41 -6.61 -3.37
CA LEU A 93 -12.87 -6.12 -2.06
C LEU A 93 -13.83 -7.08 -1.34
N GLY A 94 -14.68 -7.80 -2.08
CA GLY A 94 -15.59 -8.80 -1.51
C GLY A 94 -14.88 -9.99 -0.84
N GLN A 95 -13.71 -10.37 -1.36
CA GLN A 95 -12.96 -11.56 -0.96
C GLN A 95 -11.81 -11.25 0.01
N LEU A 96 -11.42 -9.98 0.15
CA LEU A 96 -10.35 -9.61 1.08
C LEU A 96 -10.71 -9.92 2.54
N PRO A 97 -9.73 -10.32 3.36
CA PRO A 97 -9.91 -10.41 4.81
C PRO A 97 -10.37 -9.06 5.39
N VAL A 98 -11.22 -9.09 6.42
CA VAL A 98 -11.74 -7.87 7.08
C VAL A 98 -10.59 -6.98 7.57
N GLU A 99 -9.56 -7.57 8.16
CA GLU A 99 -8.37 -6.86 8.64
C GLU A 99 -7.65 -6.11 7.50
N ALA A 100 -7.56 -6.71 6.31
CA ALA A 100 -6.96 -6.03 5.16
C ALA A 100 -7.78 -4.81 4.73
N LYS A 101 -9.12 -4.90 4.74
CA LYS A 101 -10.00 -3.75 4.43
C LYS A 101 -9.79 -2.61 5.42
N ILE A 102 -9.70 -2.93 6.71
CA ILE A 102 -9.42 -1.94 7.77
C ILE A 102 -8.07 -1.26 7.51
N LEU A 103 -7.02 -2.02 7.21
CA LEU A 103 -5.70 -1.46 6.92
C LEU A 103 -5.71 -0.53 5.70
N ILE A 104 -6.41 -0.91 4.62
CA ILE A 104 -6.53 -0.07 3.43
C ILE A 104 -7.22 1.26 3.77
N GLU A 105 -8.33 1.21 4.52
CA GLU A 105 -9.08 2.41 4.89
C GLU A 105 -8.30 3.32 5.85
N GLN A 106 -7.65 2.76 6.87
CA GLN A 106 -6.77 3.53 7.78
C GLN A 106 -5.65 4.22 7.00
N ASN A 107 -5.04 3.49 6.09
CA ASN A 107 -3.98 4.00 5.25
C ASN A 107 -4.46 5.13 4.33
N ARG A 108 -5.64 4.98 3.72
CA ARG A 108 -6.28 5.99 2.87
C ARG A 108 -6.58 7.26 3.67
N ALA A 109 -7.19 7.11 4.85
CA ALA A 109 -7.52 8.23 5.73
C ALA A 109 -6.26 8.99 6.20
N ALA A 110 -5.20 8.28 6.58
CA ALA A 110 -3.94 8.89 6.97
C ALA A 110 -3.33 9.72 5.83
N LEU A 111 -3.30 9.17 4.61
CA LEU A 111 -2.80 9.88 3.43
C LEU A 111 -3.64 11.13 3.13
N GLN A 112 -4.97 10.99 3.11
CA GLN A 112 -5.90 12.10 2.86
C GLN A 112 -5.73 13.23 3.88
N ASN A 113 -5.56 12.89 5.16
CA ASN A 113 -5.31 13.87 6.22
C ASN A 113 -3.98 14.61 6.01
N ALA A 114 -2.92 13.93 5.55
CA ALA A 114 -1.64 14.57 5.26
C ALA A 114 -1.76 15.57 4.09
N PHE A 115 -2.48 15.20 3.01
CA PHE A 115 -2.80 16.12 1.93
C PHE A 115 -3.59 17.33 2.43
N LEU A 116 -4.65 17.10 3.21
CA LEU A 116 -5.52 18.16 3.71
C LEU A 116 -4.74 19.19 4.54
N LYS A 117 -3.83 18.74 5.40
CA LYS A 117 -2.95 19.64 6.18
C LYS A 117 -2.09 20.54 5.30
N ASN A 118 -1.52 20.01 4.21
CA ASN A 118 -0.74 20.82 3.26
C ASN A 118 -1.61 21.81 2.50
N VAL A 119 -2.81 21.40 2.07
CA VAL A 119 -3.76 22.30 1.39
C VAL A 119 -4.22 23.43 2.31
N GLN A 120 -4.49 23.13 3.59
CA GLN A 120 -4.93 24.13 4.57
C GLN A 120 -3.82 25.10 5.00
N ALA A 121 -2.56 24.65 5.00
CA ALA A 121 -1.42 25.48 5.36
C ALA A 121 -1.00 26.42 4.23
N GLU A 122 -1.30 26.07 2.98
CA GLU A 122 -0.99 26.90 1.83
C GLU A 122 -1.80 28.21 1.89
N LYS A 123 -1.09 29.34 1.84
CA LYS A 123 -1.73 30.66 1.76
C LYS A 123 -2.10 30.96 0.32
N THR A 124 -3.11 30.28 -0.20
CA THR A 124 -3.63 30.58 -1.53
C THR A 124 -4.35 31.93 -1.51
N SER A 125 -3.75 32.94 -2.15
CA SER A 125 -4.50 34.05 -2.72
C SER A 125 -4.98 33.58 -4.09
N PHE A 126 -6.20 33.06 -4.18
CA PHE A 126 -6.82 32.87 -5.49
C PHE A 126 -7.10 34.26 -6.09
N PRO A 127 -6.61 34.57 -7.30
CA PRO A 127 -6.96 35.81 -7.98
C PRO A 127 -8.45 35.88 -8.32
#